data_AF-A0A2L0ARX9-F1
#
_entry.id   AF-A0A2L0ARX9-F1
#
_cell.length_a   1.000
_cell.length_b   1.000
_cell.length_c   1.000
_cell.angle_alpha   90.00
_cell.angle_beta   90.00
_cell.angle_gamma   90.00
#
_symmetry.space_group_name_H-M   'P 1'
#
loop_
_entity.id
_entity.type
_entity.pdbx_description
1 polymer ?
#
loop_
_entity_poly.entity_id
_entity_poly.type
_entity_poly.pdbx_seq_one_letter_code
_entity_poly.pdbx_strand_id
1 'polypeptide(L)'
;EDGRTESIWDRFARIPGKIHNADTGDIACDHYHLWEKDVELMKTLGLKGYRFSISWPRVLPEGEGKVNPKGIDFYSRLVDKLLENNIEPFITLFHWDLP
;
A
#
# COMPACT_ATOMS: atom_id res chain seq x y z
N GLU A 1 3.84 -9.42 4.27
CA GLU A 1 4.30 -10.36 3.22
C GLU A 1 5.41 -9.74 2.37
N ASP A 2 6.17 -10.56 1.64
CA ASP A 2 7.23 -10.12 0.70
C ASP A 2 8.25 -9.11 1.27
N GLY A 3 8.66 -9.30 2.53
CA GLY A 3 9.74 -8.51 3.13
C GLY A 3 9.33 -7.15 3.70
N ARG A 4 8.04 -6.79 3.68
CA ARG A 4 7.53 -5.67 4.49
C ARG A 4 7.69 -5.98 5.99
N THR A 5 8.26 -5.06 6.75
CA THR A 5 8.32 -5.05 8.22
C THR A 5 7.14 -4.28 8.83
N GLU A 6 7.05 -4.24 10.15
CA GLU A 6 6.02 -3.48 10.83
C GLU A 6 6.24 -1.95 10.69
N SER A 7 5.14 -1.21 10.76
CA SER A 7 5.11 0.23 11.02
C SER A 7 4.65 0.51 12.45
N ILE A 8 4.69 1.77 12.85
CA ILE A 8 4.06 2.26 14.09
C ILE A 8 2.56 1.92 14.16
N TRP A 9 1.85 1.82 13.02
CA TRP A 9 0.43 1.46 13.01
C TRP A 9 0.19 -0.04 13.23
N ASP A 10 1.06 -0.90 12.70
CA ASP A 10 0.98 -2.34 12.99
C ASP A 10 1.13 -2.60 14.49
N ARG A 11 2.08 -1.89 15.12
CA ARG A 11 2.30 -1.98 16.56
C ARG A 11 1.15 -1.35 17.35
N PHE A 12 0.73 -0.14 16.99
CA PHE A 12 -0.36 0.57 17.68
C PHE A 12 -1.68 -0.20 17.63
N ALA A 13 -2.01 -0.79 16.48
CA ALA A 13 -3.27 -1.50 16.28
C ALA A 13 -3.41 -2.74 17.17
N ARG A 14 -2.29 -3.38 17.53
CA ARG A 14 -2.27 -4.58 18.38
C ARG A 14 -2.33 -4.28 19.88
N ILE A 15 -2.32 -2.99 20.28
CA ILE A 15 -2.46 -2.61 21.68
C ILE A 15 -3.94 -2.71 22.09
N PRO A 16 -4.31 -3.49 23.14
CA PRO A 16 -5.68 -3.61 23.58
C PRO A 16 -6.35 -2.26 23.84
N GLY A 17 -7.53 -2.06 23.24
CA GLY A 17 -8.33 -0.84 23.41
C GLY A 17 -7.88 0.37 22.58
N LYS A 18 -6.85 0.26 21.72
CA LYS A 18 -6.45 1.36 20.81
C LYS A 18 -7.26 1.43 19.52
N ILE A 19 -7.71 0.28 19.03
CA ILE A 19 -8.56 0.17 17.85
C ILE A 19 -9.92 -0.37 18.28
N HIS A 20 -10.98 0.17 17.67
CA HIS A 20 -12.33 -0.36 17.82
C HIS A 20 -12.36 -1.84 17.43
N ASN A 21 -13.04 -2.68 18.21
CA ASN A 21 -13.12 -4.14 18.01
C ASN A 21 -11.78 -4.89 17.91
N ALA A 22 -10.65 -4.25 18.27
CA ALA A 22 -9.31 -4.79 18.06
C ALA A 22 -8.99 -5.12 16.58
N ASP A 23 -9.56 -4.36 15.64
CA ASP A 23 -9.25 -4.50 14.22
C ASP A 23 -7.77 -4.20 13.92
N THR A 24 -7.23 -4.83 12.87
CA THR A 24 -5.84 -4.62 12.40
C THR A 24 -5.79 -4.39 10.89
N GLY A 25 -4.66 -3.86 10.43
CA GLY A 25 -4.35 -3.71 9.00
C GLY A 25 -3.70 -4.93 8.37
N ASP A 26 -3.69 -6.11 9.02
CA ASP A 26 -2.94 -7.28 8.57
C ASP A 26 -3.41 -7.78 7.19
N ILE A 27 -4.74 -7.74 6.95
CA ILE A 27 -5.36 -8.07 5.66
C ILE A 27 -5.99 -6.82 5.03
N ALA A 28 -6.73 -6.04 5.82
CA ALA A 28 -7.52 -4.88 5.36
C ALA A 28 -8.42 -5.24 4.16
N CYS A 29 -8.36 -4.49 3.06
CA CYS A 29 -9.11 -4.78 1.83
C CYS A 29 -8.39 -5.75 0.88
N ASP A 30 -7.25 -6.31 1.30
CA ASP A 30 -6.42 -7.21 0.49
C ASP A 30 -5.95 -6.64 -0.87
N HIS A 31 -5.85 -5.30 -0.97
CA HIS A 31 -5.42 -4.61 -2.18
C HIS A 31 -4.05 -5.10 -2.68
N TYR A 32 -3.16 -5.54 -1.78
CA TYR A 32 -1.85 -6.05 -2.17
C TYR A 32 -1.94 -7.23 -3.15
N HIS A 33 -2.98 -8.06 -3.04
CA HIS A 33 -3.24 -9.18 -3.95
C HIS A 33 -4.31 -8.86 -4.99
N LEU A 34 -5.29 -8.01 -4.65
CA LEU A 34 -6.44 -7.70 -5.50
C LEU A 34 -6.28 -6.44 -6.36
N TRP A 35 -5.11 -5.80 -6.35
CA TRP A 35 -4.85 -4.52 -7.02
C TRP A 35 -5.27 -4.49 -8.50
N GLU A 36 -5.11 -5.57 -9.27
CA GLU A 36 -5.56 -5.62 -10.67
C GLU A 36 -7.08 -5.45 -10.78
N LYS A 37 -7.85 -6.11 -9.90
CA LYS A 37 -9.31 -5.99 -9.87
C LYS A 37 -9.73 -4.58 -9.49
N ASP A 38 -9.01 -3.97 -8.56
CA ASP A 38 -9.29 -2.60 -8.14
C ASP A 38 -9.03 -1.61 -9.29
N VAL A 39 -7.96 -1.79 -10.08
CA VAL A 39 -7.70 -0.96 -11.26
C VAL A 39 -8.78 -1.15 -12.34
N GLU A 40 -9.22 -2.38 -12.61
CA GLU A 40 -10.32 -2.63 -13.55
C GLU A 40 -11.65 -2.00 -13.07
N LEU A 41 -11.89 -1.97 -11.76
CA LEU A 41 -13.03 -1.26 -11.19
C LEU A 41 -12.90 0.25 -11.40
N MET A 42 -11.74 0.83 -11.11
CA MET A 42 -11.48 2.27 -11.34
C MET A 42 -11.70 2.67 -12.81
N LYS A 43 -11.25 1.83 -13.74
CA LYS A 43 -11.50 2.00 -15.17
C LYS A 43 -12.99 1.97 -15.50
N THR A 44 -13.71 0.98 -14.97
CA THR A 44 -15.16 0.84 -15.17
C THR A 44 -15.93 2.06 -14.64
N LEU A 45 -15.48 2.63 -13.53
CA LEU A 45 -16.03 3.87 -12.95
C LEU A 45 -15.63 5.14 -13.74
N GLY A 46 -14.71 5.04 -14.70
CA GLY A 46 -14.25 6.15 -15.53
C GLY A 46 -13.34 7.14 -14.79
N LEU A 47 -12.64 6.70 -13.73
CA LEU A 47 -11.72 7.56 -12.99
C LEU A 47 -10.58 8.05 -13.89
N LYS A 48 -10.08 9.26 -13.60
CA LYS A 48 -8.96 9.88 -14.34
C LYS A 48 -7.66 9.93 -13.55
N GLY A 49 -7.75 9.75 -12.24
CA GLY A 49 -6.59 9.68 -11.37
C GLY A 49 -6.86 8.78 -10.19
N TYR A 50 -5.79 8.19 -9.68
CA TYR A 50 -5.83 7.38 -8.47
C TYR A 50 -4.73 7.84 -7.53
N ARG A 51 -5.14 8.38 -6.38
CA ARG A 51 -4.22 8.77 -5.31
C ARG A 51 -4.02 7.59 -4.37
N PHE A 52 -2.77 7.14 -4.25
CA PHE A 52 -2.38 6.09 -3.32
C PHE A 52 -1.08 6.46 -2.60
N SER A 53 -0.79 5.77 -1.50
CA SER A 53 0.45 5.95 -0.76
C SER A 53 1.43 4.80 -0.96
N ILE A 54 2.71 5.12 -0.87
CA ILE A 54 3.77 4.11 -0.79
C ILE A 54 3.95 3.76 0.67
N SER A 55 3.84 2.48 1.00
CA SER A 55 4.18 2.00 2.33
C SER A 55 5.69 1.99 2.55
N TRP A 56 6.18 2.87 3.42
CA TRP A 56 7.61 3.00 3.72
C TRP A 56 8.24 1.67 4.17
N PRO A 57 7.72 0.94 5.18
CA PRO A 57 8.35 -0.31 5.63
C PRO A 57 8.27 -1.44 4.59
N ARG A 58 7.49 -1.27 3.52
CA ARG A 58 7.53 -2.18 2.38
C ARG A 58 8.72 -1.93 1.47
N VAL A 59 9.12 -0.67 1.27
CA VAL A 59 10.21 -0.27 0.37
C VAL A 59 11.56 -0.28 1.08
N LEU A 60 11.63 0.28 2.29
CA LEU A 60 12.80 0.29 3.15
C LEU A 60 12.39 -0.32 4.51
N PRO A 61 12.53 -1.64 4.69
CA PRO A 61 12.01 -2.32 5.87
C PRO A 61 12.64 -1.87 7.19
N GLU A 62 13.90 -1.46 7.17
CA GLU A 62 14.59 -0.92 8.36
C GLU A 62 14.42 0.61 8.50
N GLY A 63 13.48 1.22 7.74
CA GLY A 63 13.33 2.67 7.64
C GLY A 63 14.37 3.36 6.75
N GLU A 64 15.54 2.76 6.60
CA GLU A 64 16.63 3.27 5.79
C GLU A 64 17.44 2.15 5.13
N GLY A 65 18.38 2.55 4.26
CA GLY A 65 19.37 1.63 3.70
C GLY A 65 18.80 0.67 2.65
N LYS A 66 18.73 -0.62 2.99
CA LYS A 66 18.51 -1.68 2.00
C LYS A 66 17.07 -1.66 1.47
N VAL A 67 16.95 -1.46 0.16
CA VAL A 67 15.67 -1.55 -0.56
C VAL A 67 15.19 -3.00 -0.60
N ASN A 68 13.90 -3.20 -0.40
CA ASN A 68 13.20 -4.45 -0.66
C ASN A 68 12.70 -4.48 -2.13
N PRO A 69 13.30 -5.30 -3.01
CA PRO A 69 12.96 -5.30 -4.44
C PRO A 69 11.52 -5.70 -4.71
N LYS A 70 10.97 -6.65 -3.93
CA LYS A 70 9.57 -7.06 -4.08
C LYS A 70 8.58 -5.95 -3.70
N GLY A 71 8.97 -5.13 -2.72
CA GLY A 71 8.20 -3.96 -2.32
C GLY A 71 8.10 -2.94 -3.45
N ILE A 72 9.21 -2.66 -4.12
CA ILE A 72 9.26 -1.79 -5.31
C ILE A 72 8.46 -2.38 -6.47
N ASP A 73 8.63 -3.67 -6.74
CA ASP A 73 7.96 -4.37 -7.84
C ASP A 73 6.43 -4.24 -7.78
N PHE A 74 5.83 -4.35 -6.59
CA PHE A 74 4.39 -4.13 -6.42
C PHE A 74 3.94 -2.76 -6.92
N TYR A 75 4.62 -1.68 -6.50
CA TYR A 75 4.24 -0.33 -6.92
C TYR A 75 4.55 -0.06 -8.39
N SER A 76 5.64 -0.65 -8.93
CA SER A 76 5.94 -0.57 -10.36
C SER A 76 4.79 -1.13 -11.19
N ARG A 77 4.35 -2.37 -10.88
CA ARG A 77 3.25 -3.02 -11.60
C ARG A 77 1.92 -2.27 -11.44
N LEU A 78 1.64 -1.74 -10.24
CA LEU A 78 0.46 -0.92 -10.00
C LEU A 78 0.47 0.35 -10.87
N VAL A 79 1.59 1.08 -10.91
CA VAL A 79 1.74 2.29 -11.73
C VAL A 79 1.60 1.96 -13.21
N ASP A 80 2.27 0.92 -13.69
CA ASP A 80 2.22 0.51 -15.10
C ASP A 80 0.76 0.22 -15.52
N LYS A 81 0.02 -0.54 -14.72
CA LYS A 81 -1.38 -0.87 -15.01
C LYS A 81 -2.33 0.33 -14.95
N LEU A 82 -2.10 1.28 -14.04
CA LEU A 82 -2.86 2.53 -13.99
C LEU A 82 -2.67 3.32 -15.28
N LEU A 83 -1.41 3.46 -15.72
CA LEU A 83 -1.06 4.16 -16.96
C LEU A 83 -1.62 3.46 -18.20
N GLU A 84 -1.54 2.12 -18.27
CA GLU A 84 -2.18 1.31 -19.33
C GLU A 84 -3.70 1.58 -19.44
N ASN A 85 -4.34 1.91 -18.32
CA ASN A 85 -5.77 2.21 -18.26
C ASN A 85 -6.09 3.71 -18.32
N ASN A 86 -5.11 4.57 -18.64
CA ASN A 86 -5.25 6.03 -18.69
C ASN A 86 -5.76 6.64 -17.36
N ILE A 87 -5.30 6.09 -16.24
CA ILE A 87 -5.56 6.59 -14.89
C ILE A 87 -4.25 7.18 -14.35
N GLU A 88 -4.23 8.48 -14.05
CA GLU A 88 -3.02 9.14 -13.58
C GLU A 88 -2.68 8.79 -12.12
N PRO A 89 -1.47 8.27 -11.83
CA PRO A 89 -1.06 7.94 -10.47
C PRO A 89 -0.67 9.20 -9.68
N PHE A 90 -1.33 9.44 -8.54
CA PHE A 90 -0.98 10.52 -7.60
C PHE A 90 -0.35 9.94 -6.32
N ILE A 91 0.97 10.02 -6.22
CA ILE A 91 1.71 9.33 -5.15
C ILE A 91 1.78 10.20 -3.89
N THR A 92 1.41 9.60 -2.75
CA THR A 92 1.69 10.12 -1.41
C THR A 92 2.86 9.33 -0.81
N LEU A 93 3.99 9.98 -0.55
CA LEU A 93 5.19 9.30 -0.02
C LEU A 93 5.03 8.85 1.43
N PHE A 94 4.28 9.60 2.24
CA PHE A 94 4.06 9.28 3.64
C PHE A 94 2.58 9.42 3.99
N HIS A 95 1.99 8.32 4.46
CA HIS A 95 0.61 8.28 4.94
C HIS A 95 0.54 7.56 6.29
N TRP A 96 1.33 8.07 7.24
CA TRP A 96 1.35 7.72 8.66
C TRP A 96 2.00 6.38 9.03
N ASP A 97 2.42 5.57 8.07
CA ASP A 97 3.02 4.25 8.30
C ASP A 97 4.54 4.31 8.42
N LEU A 98 5.03 5.08 9.40
CA LEU A 98 6.46 5.14 9.74
C LEU A 98 6.95 3.74 10.17
N PRO A 99 8.08 3.23 9.64
CA PRO A 99 8.72 2.00 10.12
C PRO A 99 9.04 2.04 11.62
#